data_AF-K1RZA8-F1
#
_entry.id   AF-K1RZA8-F1
#
_cell.length_a   1.000
_cell.length_b   1.000
_cell.length_c   1.000
_cell.angle_alpha   90.00
_cell.angle_beta   90.00
_cell.angle_gamma   90.00
#
_symmetry.space_group_name_H-M   'P 1'
#
loop_
_entity.id
_entity.type
_entity.pdbx_description
1 polymer ?
#
loop_
_entity_poly.entity_id
_entity_poly.type
_entity_poly.pdbx_seq_one_letter_code
_entity_poly.pdbx_strand_id
1 'polypeptide(L)'
;MRIRKLLRVRFVVYSFTEQEKIMAELTPMMQKYMETKEQYKDCILFYRLGDFYEMFFDDAIVASKELEIALTGKSCGLEERAPMCGIPYHA
;
A
#
# COMPACT_ATOMS: atom_id res chain seq x y z
N MET A 1 23.78 -42.56 -15.68
CA MET A 1 24.95 -41.70 -15.40
C MET A 1 25.35 -41.03 -16.72
N ARG A 2 24.83 -39.86 -17.08
CA ARG A 2 25.43 -38.55 -16.76
C ARG A 2 24.38 -37.47 -17.03
N ILE A 3 24.02 -36.76 -15.97
CA ILE A 3 23.10 -35.63 -15.95
C ILE A 3 23.89 -34.37 -16.33
N ARG A 4 23.19 -33.35 -16.87
CA ARG A 4 23.44 -31.89 -16.76
C ARG A 4 24.08 -31.19 -17.96
N LYS A 5 23.22 -30.45 -18.68
CA LYS A 5 23.30 -28.98 -18.73
C LYS A 5 21.92 -28.42 -19.07
N LEU A 6 21.04 -28.43 -18.08
CA LEU A 6 19.83 -27.61 -18.12
C LEU A 6 20.26 -26.20 -17.73
N LEU A 7 20.09 -25.24 -18.62
CA LEU A 7 20.29 -23.82 -18.34
C LEU A 7 19.50 -23.47 -17.08
N ARG A 8 20.21 -23.05 -16.04
CA ARG A 8 19.63 -22.59 -14.78
C ARG A 8 19.09 -21.19 -15.03
N VAL A 9 17.90 -21.10 -15.63
CA VAL A 9 17.12 -19.87 -15.65
C VAL A 9 16.77 -19.58 -14.20
N ARG A 10 17.50 -18.62 -13.61
CA ARG A 10 17.21 -18.08 -12.28
C ARG A 10 16.00 -17.15 -12.45
N PHE A 11 14.81 -17.73 -12.56
CA PHE A 11 13.60 -16.97 -12.27
C PHE A 11 13.73 -16.55 -10.81
N VAL A 12 13.89 -15.25 -10.57
CA VAL A 12 13.65 -14.66 -9.25
C VAL A 12 12.13 -14.69 -9.08
N VAL A 13 11.62 -15.85 -8.66
CA VAL A 13 10.23 -16.02 -8.21
C VAL A 13 10.17 -15.52 -6.77
N TYR A 14 10.45 -14.23 -6.57
CA TYR A 14 10.21 -13.58 -5.30
C TYR A 14 8.99 -12.66 -5.45
N SER A 15 8.03 -12.90 -4.57
CA SER A 15 7.09 -11.91 -4.03
C SER A 15 5.73 -11.66 -4.72
N PHE A 16 5.11 -12.68 -5.34
CA PHE A 16 3.62 -12.65 -5.47
C PHE A 16 2.95 -13.08 -4.16
N THR A 17 3.49 -14.12 -3.51
CA THR A 17 2.92 -14.70 -2.27
C THR A 17 3.04 -13.79 -1.05
N GLU A 18 4.03 -12.90 -1.00
CA GLU A 18 4.17 -11.93 0.10
C GLU A 18 3.16 -10.79 0.01
N GLN A 19 2.85 -10.30 -1.20
CA GLN A 19 1.83 -9.27 -1.38
C GLN A 19 0.44 -9.79 -1.00
N GLU A 20 0.09 -11.02 -1.39
CA GLU A 20 -1.16 -11.67 -0.95
C GLU A 20 -1.21 -11.85 0.58
N LYS A 21 -0.08 -12.19 1.21
CA LYS A 21 0.00 -12.32 2.68
C LYS A 21 -0.17 -10.98 3.40
N ILE A 22 0.45 -9.92 2.90
CA ILE A 22 0.28 -8.55 3.42
C ILE A 22 -1.18 -8.11 3.27
N MET A 23 -1.82 -8.37 2.13
CA MET A 23 -3.24 -8.07 1.93
C MET A 23 -4.14 -8.82 2.92
N ALA A 24 -3.81 -10.08 3.25
CA ALA A 24 -4.56 -10.89 4.21
C ALA A 24 -4.40 -10.39 5.67
N GLU A 25 -3.26 -9.79 6.02
CA GLU A 25 -2.98 -9.24 7.36
C GLU A 25 -3.56 -7.82 7.57
N LEU A 26 -3.93 -7.14 6.48
CA LEU A 26 -4.56 -5.82 6.55
C LEU A 26 -5.99 -5.90 7.11
N THR A 27 -6.37 -4.85 7.85
CA THR A 27 -7.76 -4.68 8.28
C THR A 27 -8.73 -4.68 7.07
N PRO A 28 -10.00 -5.09 7.24
CA PRO A 28 -10.97 -5.13 6.14
C PRO A 28 -11.17 -3.80 5.41
N MET A 29 -10.93 -2.67 6.10
CA MET A 29 -10.99 -1.35 5.48
C MET A 29 -9.79 -1.09 4.56
N MET A 30 -8.59 -1.50 4.98
CA MET A 30 -7.38 -1.34 4.19
C MET A 30 -7.33 -2.28 2.99
N GLN A 31 -7.93 -3.46 3.09
CA GLN A 31 -8.13 -4.35 1.95
C GLN A 31 -8.92 -3.65 0.83
N LYS A 32 -10.05 -3.02 1.18
CA LYS A 32 -10.86 -2.24 0.22
C LYS A 32 -10.11 -1.03 -0.34
N TYR A 33 -9.30 -0.36 0.49
CA TYR A 33 -8.44 0.72 0.03
C TYR A 33 -7.47 0.23 -1.05
N MET A 34 -6.80 -0.91 -0.82
CA MET A 34 -5.88 -1.50 -1.78
C MET A 34 -6.58 -1.96 -3.06
N GLU A 35 -7.75 -2.59 -2.96
CA GLU A 35 -8.57 -2.96 -4.12
C GLU A 35 -8.96 -1.74 -4.97
N THR A 36 -9.34 -0.64 -4.31
CA THR A 36 -9.66 0.61 -5.01
C THR A 36 -8.40 1.22 -5.63
N LYS A 37 -7.28 1.20 -4.92
CA LYS A 37 -6.01 1.72 -5.42
C LYS A 37 -5.49 0.92 -6.63
N GLU A 38 -5.77 -0.38 -6.70
CA GLU A 38 -5.43 -1.19 -7.87
C GLU A 38 -6.16 -0.74 -9.14
N GLN A 39 -7.37 -0.18 -9.01
CA GLN A 39 -8.11 0.39 -10.14
C GLN A 39 -7.55 1.76 -10.57
N TYR A 40 -6.90 2.50 -9.67
CA TYR A 40 -6.40 3.87 -9.87
C TYR A 40 -4.94 4.03 -9.43
N LYS A 41 -4.04 3.24 -10.05
CA LYS A 41 -2.61 3.19 -9.67
C LYS A 41 -1.85 4.49 -9.93
N ASP A 42 -2.34 5.31 -10.85
CA ASP A 42 -1.75 6.56 -11.33
C ASP A 42 -2.24 7.82 -10.59
N CYS A 43 -3.25 7.69 -9.73
CA CYS A 43 -3.87 8.81 -9.01
C CYS A 43 -3.70 8.67 -7.50
N ILE A 44 -3.62 9.79 -6.76
CA ILE A 44 -3.64 9.77 -5.29
C ILE A 44 -5.09 9.54 -4.82
N LEU A 45 -5.30 8.52 -3.99
CA LEU A 45 -6.64 8.16 -3.51
C LEU A 45 -6.98 8.89 -2.20
N PHE A 46 -7.92 9.83 -2.27
CA PHE A 46 -8.47 10.52 -1.11
C PHE A 46 -9.59 9.68 -0.51
N TYR A 47 -9.27 8.90 0.52
CA TYR A 47 -10.22 7.98 1.13
C TYR A 47 -10.97 8.66 2.28
N ARG A 48 -12.29 8.84 2.13
CA ARG A 48 -13.10 9.53 3.13
C ARG A 48 -13.30 8.67 4.38
N LEU A 49 -12.82 9.16 5.51
CA LEU A 49 -13.02 8.57 6.82
C LEU A 49 -13.59 9.63 7.77
N GLY A 50 -14.92 9.61 7.94
CA GLY A 50 -15.63 10.62 8.70
C GLY A 50 -15.48 12.01 8.08
N ASP A 51 -14.92 12.93 8.86
CA ASP A 51 -14.72 14.33 8.49
C ASP A 51 -13.34 14.60 7.85
N PHE A 52 -12.56 13.57 7.55
CA PHE A 52 -11.25 13.69 6.91
C PHE A 52 -11.19 12.89 5.60
N TYR A 53 -10.40 13.40 4.67
CA TYR A 53 -9.83 12.62 3.59
C TYR A 53 -8.45 12.13 4.03
N GLU A 54 -8.31 10.82 4.20
CA GLU A 54 -7.04 10.18 4.54
C GLU A 54 -6.44 9.49 3.31
N MET A 55 -5.12 9.58 3.19
CA MET A 55 -4.30 8.89 2.19
C MET A 55 -3.33 7.97 2.93
N PHE A 56 -3.00 6.83 2.32
CA PHE A 56 -2.16 5.80 2.97
C PHE A 56 -0.99 5.35 2.09
N PHE A 57 0.06 4.82 2.72
CA PHE A 57 1.25 4.26 2.05
C PHE A 57 1.96 5.30 1.18
N ASP A 58 2.28 4.96 -0.08
CA ASP A 58 2.99 5.84 -1.00
C ASP A 58 2.21 7.13 -1.30
N ASP A 59 0.88 7.03 -1.40
CA ASP A 59 0.02 8.20 -1.60
C ASP A 59 0.17 9.21 -0.47
N ALA A 60 0.31 8.72 0.77
CA ALA A 60 0.54 9.59 1.91
C ALA A 60 1.90 10.29 1.86
N ILE A 61 2.94 9.56 1.45
CA ILE A 61 4.31 10.09 1.35
C ILE A 61 4.39 11.16 0.25
N VAL A 62 3.74 10.94 -0.88
CA VAL A 62 3.69 11.92 -1.97
C VAL A 62 2.86 13.12 -1.57
N ALA A 63 1.61 12.91 -1.12
CA ALA A 63 0.72 14.01 -0.76
C ALA A 63 1.23 14.85 0.41
N SER A 64 1.89 14.24 1.40
CA SER A 64 2.51 15.00 2.52
C SER A 64 3.57 15.98 2.06
N LYS A 65 4.35 15.62 1.03
CA LYS A 65 5.38 16.49 0.46
C LYS A 65 4.78 17.58 -0.41
N GLU A 66 3.85 17.22 -1.30
CA GLU A 66 3.25 18.15 -2.26
C GLU A 66 2.30 19.16 -1.61
N LEU A 67 1.56 18.73 -0.59
CA LEU A 67 0.56 19.56 0.10
C LEU A 67 1.09 20.14 1.43
N GLU A 68 2.35 19.87 1.76
CA GLU A 68 3.00 20.30 3.01
C GLU A 68 2.20 19.93 4.28
N ILE A 69 1.54 18.76 4.25
CA ILE A 69 0.77 18.24 5.38
C ILE A 69 1.56 17.23 6.19
N ALA A 70 1.26 17.13 7.49
CA ALA A 70 1.97 16.23 8.39
C ALA A 70 1.81 14.75 7.98
N LEU A 71 2.93 14.06 7.76
CA LEU A 71 2.97 12.61 7.60
C LEU A 71 2.98 11.93 8.97
N THR A 72 2.00 11.06 9.19
CA THR A 72 1.82 10.28 10.42
C THR A 72 1.80 8.78 10.11
N GLY A 73 1.53 7.94 11.11
CA GLY A 73 1.40 6.50 10.93
C GLY A 73 0.11 5.96 11.55
N LYS A 74 -0.59 5.07 10.85
CA LYS A 74 -1.81 4.40 11.33
C LYS A 74 -1.58 2.90 11.50
N SER A 75 -2.15 2.33 12.55
CA SER A 75 -2.15 0.87 12.75
C SER A 75 -3.19 0.23 11.83
N CYS A 76 -2.72 -0.52 10.85
CA CYS A 76 -3.54 -1.04 9.74
C CYS A 76 -3.69 -2.57 9.74
N GLY A 77 -3.29 -3.24 10.83
CA GLY A 77 -3.25 -4.71 10.95
C GLY A 77 -1.84 -5.30 10.80
N LEU A 78 -0.89 -4.51 10.29
CA LEU A 78 0.52 -4.86 10.20
C LEU A 78 1.25 -4.60 11.53
N GLU A 79 2.39 -5.27 11.76
CA GLU A 79 3.29 -4.98 12.88
C GLU A 79 3.81 -3.53 12.83
N GLU A 80 4.05 -3.03 11.61
CA GLU A 80 4.49 -1.65 11.39
C GLU A 80 3.32 -0.71 11.09
N ARG A 81 3.43 0.55 11.53
CA ARG A 81 2.42 1.58 11.26
C ARG A 81 2.53 2.02 9.80
N ALA A 82 1.43 1.92 9.07
CA ALA A 82 1.37 2.37 7.68
C ALA A 82 1.44 3.91 7.62
N PRO A 83 2.24 4.50 6.73
CA PRO A 83 2.26 5.95 6.51
C PRO A 83 0.85 6.47 6.18
N MET A 84 0.47 7.59 6.79
CA MET A 84 -0.85 8.20 6.62
C MET A 84 -0.76 9.73 6.73
N CYS A 85 -1.46 10.43 5.86
CA CYS A 85 -1.71 11.86 6.00
C CYS A 85 -3.18 12.14 5.67
N GLY A 86 -3.70 13.29 6.11
CA GLY A 86 -5.09 13.62 5.86
C GLY A 86 -5.41 15.11 5.95
N ILE A 87 -6.53 15.46 5.32
CA ILE A 87 -7.02 16.84 5.19
C ILE A 87 -8.48 16.87 5.66
N PRO A 88 -8.94 17.91 6.37
CA PRO A 88 -10.34 18.05 6.74
C PRO A 88 -11.22 18.12 5.48
N TYR A 89 -12.38 17.48 5.51
CA TYR A 89 -13.35 17.53 4.41
C TYR A 89 -13.83 18.96 4.07
N HIS A 90 -13.78 19.86 5.05
CA HIS A 90 -14.23 21.25 4.93
C HIS A 90 -13.10 22.26 4.61
N ALA A 91 -11.89 21.78 4.35
CA ALA A 91 -10.73 22.64 4.08
C ALA A 91 -10.69 23.16 2.64
#